data_AF-A0A7K8Y709-F1
#
_entry.id   AF-A0A7K8Y709-F1
#
_cell.length_a   1.000
_cell.length_b   1.000
_cell.length_c   1.000
_cell.angle_alpha   90.00
_cell.angle_beta   90.00
_cell.angle_gamma   90.00
#
_symmetry.space_group_name_H-M   'P 1'
#
loop_
_entity.id
_entity.type
_entity.pdbx_description
1 polymer ?
#
loop_
_entity_poly.entity_id
_entity_poly.type
_entity_poly.pdbx_seq_one_letter_code
_entity_poly.pdbx_strand_id
1 'polypeptide(L)' 'MIEVVCNDRLGKKVRVKCNTEDSIRDLKKLIAAQTGTRW' A
#
# COMPACT_ATOMS: atom_id res chain seq x y z
N MET A 1 3.43 11.82 -7.76
CA MET A 1 3.61 11.06 -6.51
C MET A 1 2.51 11.45 -5.53
N ILE A 2 1.75 10.47 -5.06
CA ILE A 2 0.60 10.64 -4.17
C ILE A 2 0.77 9.77 -2.93
N GLU A 3 -0.02 10.04 -1.89
CA GLU A 3 -0.07 9.24 -0.67
C GLU A 3 -1.45 8.60 -0.54
N VAL A 4 -1.47 7.28 -0.31
CA VAL A 4 -2.71 6.51 -0.12
C VAL A 4 -2.69 5.89 1.28
N VAL A 5 -3.80 6.01 1.99
CA VAL A 5 -3.99 5.40 3.31
C VAL A 5 -4.74 4.09 3.18
N CYS A 6 -4.07 2.98 3.53
CA CYS A 6 -4.66 1.64 3.56
C CYS A 6 -5.04 1.30 5.01
N ASN A 7 -6.33 1.04 5.26
CA ASN A 7 -6.84 0.63 6.56
C ASN A 7 -7.17 -0.87 6.52
N ASP A 8 -6.71 -1.62 7.51
CA ASP A 8 -7.12 -3.02 7.68
C ASP A 8 -8.35 -3.16 8.60
N ARG A 9 -8.84 -4.39 8.74
CA ARG A 9 -10.02 -4.70 9.57
C ARG A 9 -9.76 -4.55 11.07
N LEU A 10 -8.51 -4.59 11.52
CA LEU A 10 -8.11 -4.48 12.93
C LEU A 10 -7.74 -3.03 13.31
N GLY A 11 -7.88 -2.07 12.39
CA GLY A 11 -7.61 -0.66 12.62
C GLY A 11 -6.17 -0.23 12.35
N LYS A 12 -5.30 -1.12 11.84
CA LYS A 12 -3.95 -0.75 11.40
C LYS A 12 -4.06 0.14 10.16
N LYS A 13 -3.32 1.24 10.16
CA LYS A 13 -3.25 2.19 9.04
C LYS A 13 -1.84 2.22 8.48
N VAL A 14 -1.74 2.07 7.16
CA VAL A 14 -0.47 2.12 6.43
C VAL A 14 -0.56 3.23 5.40
N ARG A 15 0.44 4.12 5.41
CA ARG A 15 0.55 5.24 4.47
C ARG A 15 1.57 4.87 3.41
N VAL A 16 1.10 4.68 2.18
CA VAL A 16 1.95 4.27 1.06
C VAL A 16 2.10 5.43 0.09
N LYS A 17 3.34 5.78 -0.23
CA LYS A 17 3.65 6.71 -1.31
C LYS A 17 3.77 5.90 -2.61
N CYS A 18 3.01 6.29 -3.62
CA CYS A 18 3.07 5.66 -4.94
C CYS A 18 3.04 6.72 -6.04
N ASN A 19 3.37 6.31 -7.27
CA ASN A 19 3.17 7.13 -8.45
C ASN A 19 1.72 7.02 -8.95
N THR A 20 1.25 8.04 -9.67
CA THR A 20 -0.08 8.04 -10.30
C THR A 20 -0.19 7.06 -11.46
N GLU A 21 0.95 6.63 -12.01
CA GLU A 21 1.05 5.66 -13.10
C GLU A 21 1.18 4.21 -12.60
N ASP A 22 1.42 4.00 -11.30
CA ASP A 22 1.57 2.66 -10.74
C ASP A 22 0.25 1.89 -10.84
N SER A 23 0.33 0.62 -11.25
CA SER A 23 -0.84 -0.23 -11.27
C SER A 23 -1.27 -0.61 -9.84
N ILE A 24 -2.53 -1.05 -9.69
CA ILE A 24 -3.02 -1.61 -8.41
C ILE A 24 -2.15 -2.80 -7.97
N ARG A 25 -1.60 -3.57 -8.93
CA ARG A 25 -0.70 -4.68 -8.61
C ARG A 25 0.56 -4.16 -7.91
N ASP A 26 1.18 -3.11 -8.43
CA ASP A 26 2.39 -2.50 -7.86
C ASP A 26 2.11 -1.87 -6.50
N LEU A 27 0.98 -1.19 -6.34
CA LEU A 27 0.52 -0.69 -5.05
C LEU A 27 0.39 -1.81 -4.01
N LYS A 28 -0.16 -2.97 -4.37
CA LYS A 28 -0.25 -4.13 -3.47
C LYS A 28 1.12 -4.67 -3.07
N LYS A 29 2.12 -4.66 -3.97
CA LYS A 29 3.50 -5.06 -3.62
C LYS A 29 4.11 -4.10 -2.60
N LEU A 30 3.89 -2.79 -2.80
CA LEU A 30 4.40 -1.75 -1.90
C LEU A 30 3.77 -1.87 -0.51
N ILE A 31 2.45 -2.09 -0.43
CA ILE A 31 1.76 -2.35 0.83
C ILE A 31 2.38 -3.59 1.49
N ALA A 32 2.51 -4.69 0.76
CA ALA A 32 3.02 -5.95 1.28
C ALA A 32 4.47 -5.87 1.77
N ALA A 33 5.33 -5.13 1.07
CA ALA A 33 6.71 -4.86 1.48
C ALA A 33 6.78 -4.08 2.80
N GLN A 34 5.85 -3.14 3.04
CA GLN A 34 5.78 -2.39 4.29
C GLN A 34 5.12 -3.16 5.44
N THR A 35 4.17 -4.03 5.14
CA THR A 35 3.42 -4.80 6.15
C THR A 35 4.01 -6.17 6.46
N GLY A 36 4.97 -6.65 5.67
CA GLY A 36 5.58 -7.97 5.84
C GLY A 36 4.66 -9.12 5.42
N THR A 37 3.79 -8.89 4.43
CA THR A 37 2.84 -9.90 3.92
C THR A 37 3.25 -10.40 2.53
N ARG A 38 2.67 -11.51 2.07
CA ARG A 38 2.85 -11.98 0.68
C ARG A 38 1.98 -11.16 -0.29
N TRP A 39 2.41 -11.03 -1.54
CA TRP A 39 1.69 -10.33 -2.62
C TRP A 39 1.70 -11.10 -3.94
#